data_AF-A0A8T9MXV1-F1
#
_entry.id   AF-A0A8T9MXV1-F1
#
_cell.length_a   1.000
_cell.length_b   1.000
_cell.length_c   1.000
_cell.angle_alpha   90.00
_cell.angle_beta   90.00
_cell.angle_gamma   90.00
#
_symmetry.space_group_name_H-M   'P 1'
#
loop_
_entity.id
_entity.type
_entity.pdbx_description
1 polymer ?
#
loop_
_entity_poly.entity_id
_entity_poly.type
_entity_poly.pdbx_seq_one_letter_code
_entity_poly.pdbx_strand_id
1 'polypeptide(L)'
;MAQQYLPNNEIPIMIWVYIGLGQNQQGNQLYTSGMAKFGKDEMEILNSQINMATLHTSLSSVCSYIISSGLVLKDGESIGFSAEQKWQISHSKSVYAPSEFSLKIDIS
;
A
#
# COMPACT_ATOMS: atom_id res chain seq x y z
N MET A 1 -7.57 -8.14 -22.78
CA MET A 1 -8.92 -7.56 -22.75
C MET A 1 -9.18 -6.57 -21.59
N ALA A 2 -8.17 -6.09 -20.85
CA ALA A 2 -8.36 -5.06 -19.80
C ALA A 2 -7.92 -3.63 -20.20
N GLN A 3 -7.14 -3.48 -21.29
CA GLN A 3 -6.55 -2.20 -21.71
C GLN A 3 -7.55 -1.20 -22.33
N GLN A 4 -8.76 -1.62 -22.71
CA GLN A 4 -9.71 -0.77 -23.44
C GLN A 4 -10.59 0.13 -22.56
N TYR A 5 -10.55 -0.01 -21.23
CA TYR A 5 -11.49 0.68 -20.32
C TYR A 5 -10.84 1.74 -19.42
N LEU A 6 -9.56 2.04 -19.63
CA LEU A 6 -8.83 2.98 -18.79
C LEU A 6 -8.52 4.21 -19.63
N PRO A 7 -9.19 5.36 -19.37
CA PRO A 7 -8.73 6.60 -19.96
C PRO A 7 -7.27 6.80 -19.54
N ASN A 8 -6.38 7.03 -20.50
CA ASN A 8 -4.96 7.34 -20.29
C ASN A 8 -4.05 6.23 -19.73
N ASN A 9 -4.36 4.94 -19.90
CA ASN A 9 -3.58 3.84 -19.30
C ASN A 9 -3.55 3.87 -17.75
N GLU A 10 -4.44 4.63 -17.10
CA GLU A 10 -4.49 4.72 -15.64
C GLU A 10 -4.93 3.39 -15.04
N ILE A 11 -4.11 2.80 -14.17
CA ILE A 11 -4.45 1.58 -13.45
C ILE A 11 -5.64 1.88 -12.52
N PRO A 12 -6.78 1.16 -12.61
CA PRO A 12 -7.95 1.38 -11.78
C PRO A 12 -7.68 0.74 -10.41
N ILE A 13 -6.75 1.31 -9.66
CA ILE A 13 -6.19 0.68 -8.46
C ILE A 13 -7.29 0.34 -7.45
N MET A 14 -8.30 1.21 -7.33
CA MET A 14 -9.45 1.02 -6.44
C MET A 14 -10.40 -0.11 -6.87
N ILE A 15 -10.30 -0.59 -8.11
CA ILE A 15 -11.04 -1.78 -8.60
C ILE A 15 -10.25 -3.06 -8.31
N TRP A 16 -8.92 -3.00 -8.39
CA TRP A 16 -8.06 -4.19 -8.32
C TRP A 16 -7.55 -4.50 -6.91
N VAL A 17 -7.35 -3.46 -6.10
CA VAL A 17 -6.82 -3.54 -4.74
C VAL A 17 -7.84 -2.90 -3.81
N TYR A 18 -8.37 -3.71 -2.89
CA TYR A 18 -9.18 -3.22 -1.80
C TYR A 18 -8.26 -2.65 -0.71
N ILE A 19 -8.59 -1.47 -0.19
CA ILE A 19 -7.93 -0.87 0.97
C ILE A 19 -8.91 -0.93 2.14
N GLY A 20 -8.61 -1.80 3.11
CA GLY A 20 -9.33 -1.87 4.36
C GLY A 20 -8.93 -0.70 5.26
N LEU A 21 -9.92 -0.09 5.93
CA LEU A 21 -9.74 1.04 6.84
C LEU A 21 -10.17 0.64 8.24
N GLY A 22 -9.39 1.01 9.24
CA GLY A 22 -9.71 0.76 10.65
C GLY A 22 -9.13 1.83 11.56
N GLN A 23 -9.72 2.01 12.73
CA GLN A 23 -9.20 2.90 13.76
C GLN A 23 -9.27 2.20 15.12
N ASN A 24 -8.22 2.35 15.91
CA ASN A 24 -8.18 1.90 17.29
C ASN A 24 -7.59 3.01 18.19
N GLN A 25 -7.40 2.71 19.48
CA GLN A 25 -6.85 3.68 20.44
C GLN A 25 -5.40 4.13 20.12
N GLN A 26 -4.67 3.37 19.32
CA GLN A 26 -3.28 3.66 18.95
C GLN A 26 -3.18 4.48 17.65
N GLY A 27 -4.23 4.52 16.83
CA GLY A 27 -4.27 5.32 15.60
C GLY A 27 -5.05 4.66 14.47
N ASN A 28 -4.86 5.21 13.27
CA ASN A 28 -5.45 4.71 12.03
C ASN A 28 -4.67 3.50 11.50
N GLN A 29 -5.40 2.55 10.94
CA GLN A 29 -4.93 1.29 10.36
C GLN A 29 -5.41 1.19 8.93
N LEU A 30 -4.52 0.82 8.01
CA LEU A 30 -4.88 0.48 6.65
C LEU A 30 -4.21 -0.83 6.25
N TYR A 31 -4.88 -1.61 5.42
CA TYR A 31 -4.27 -2.80 4.82
C TYR A 31 -4.77 -2.99 3.38
N THR A 32 -3.96 -3.63 2.54
CA THR A 32 -4.34 -3.98 1.18
C THR A 32 -4.85 -5.41 1.09
N SER A 33 -5.70 -5.65 0.09
CA SER A 33 -6.07 -6.98 -0.39
C SER A 33 -6.17 -6.95 -1.91
N GLY A 34 -5.39 -7.78 -2.58
CA GLY A 34 -5.38 -7.90 -4.04
C GLY A 34 -4.01 -7.65 -4.69
N MET A 35 -3.01 -7.17 -3.94
CA MET A 35 -1.64 -6.99 -4.43
C MET A 35 -1.04 -8.32 -4.91
N ALA A 36 -1.39 -9.42 -4.25
CA ALA A 36 -0.92 -10.76 -4.62
C ALA A 36 -1.29 -11.17 -6.06
N LYS A 37 -2.37 -10.62 -6.63
CA LYS A 37 -2.76 -10.88 -8.04
C LYS A 37 -1.75 -10.30 -9.04
N PHE A 38 -0.90 -9.38 -8.60
CA PHE A 38 0.19 -8.78 -9.36
C PHE A 38 1.57 -9.33 -8.97
N GLY A 39 1.61 -10.39 -8.14
CA GLY A 39 2.85 -10.96 -7.62
C GLY A 39 3.58 -10.01 -6.66
N LYS A 40 2.83 -9.18 -5.93
CA LYS A 40 3.34 -8.21 -4.95
C LYS A 40 2.82 -8.57 -3.55
N ASP A 41 3.61 -8.24 -2.53
CA ASP A 41 3.20 -8.41 -1.14
C ASP A 41 2.06 -7.44 -0.79
N GLU A 42 1.17 -7.89 0.10
CA GLU A 42 0.20 -6.99 0.72
C GLU A 42 0.93 -6.00 1.64
N MET A 43 0.33 -4.84 1.86
CA MET A 43 0.89 -3.73 2.64
C MET A 43 -0.05 -3.33 3.77
N GLU A 44 0.52 -2.89 4.88
CA GLU A 44 -0.21 -2.32 6.01
C GLU A 44 0.43 -1.03 6.51
N ILE A 45 -0.41 -0.10 6.95
CA ILE A 45 -0.01 1.06 7.76
C ILE A 45 -0.67 0.84 9.11
N LEU A 46 0.11 0.80 10.18
CA LEU A 46 -0.39 0.51 11.51
C LEU A 46 -0.18 1.69 12.46
N ASN A 47 -1.18 1.96 13.31
CA ASN A 47 -1.11 2.93 14.41
C ASN A 47 -0.67 4.35 13.99
N SER A 48 -1.01 4.79 12.78
CA SER A 48 -0.59 6.11 12.30
C SER A 48 -1.50 7.20 12.84
N GLN A 49 -0.89 8.32 13.21
CA GLN A 49 -1.59 9.52 13.69
C GLN A 49 -1.98 10.47 12.55
N ILE A 50 -1.58 10.16 11.32
CA ILE A 50 -1.99 10.89 10.12
C ILE A 50 -3.48 10.62 9.85
N ASN A 51 -4.18 11.63 9.33
CA ASN A 51 -5.59 11.49 9.00
C ASN A 51 -5.85 10.38 7.95
N MET A 52 -6.98 9.69 8.08
CA MET A 52 -7.35 8.53 7.27
C MET A 52 -7.33 8.80 5.76
N ALA A 53 -7.81 9.97 5.33
CA ALA A 53 -7.90 10.32 3.92
C ALA A 53 -6.51 10.47 3.27
N THR A 54 -5.57 11.09 3.98
CA THR A 54 -4.17 11.19 3.55
C THR A 54 -3.55 9.80 3.48
N LEU A 55 -3.71 8.96 4.51
CA LEU A 55 -3.18 7.59 4.49
C LEU A 55 -3.73 6.76 3.34
N HIS A 56 -5.04 6.82 3.10
CA HIS A 56 -5.69 6.11 1.99
C HIS A 56 -5.12 6.57 0.64
N THR A 57 -4.97 7.89 0.46
CA THR A 57 -4.40 8.46 -0.76
C THR A 57 -2.95 7.99 -0.95
N SER A 58 -2.12 8.10 0.10
CA SER A 58 -0.72 7.68 0.07
C SER A 58 -0.57 6.19 -0.24
N LEU A 59 -1.32 5.32 0.45
CA LEU A 59 -1.27 3.87 0.22
C LEU A 59 -1.75 3.51 -1.19
N SER A 60 -2.81 4.16 -1.68
CA SER A 60 -3.29 3.98 -3.06
C SER A 60 -2.22 4.36 -4.09
N SER A 61 -1.52 5.47 -3.87
CA SER A 61 -0.41 5.92 -4.73
C SER A 61 0.76 4.93 -4.70
N VAL A 62 1.11 4.39 -3.53
CA VAL A 62 2.15 3.35 -3.40
C VAL A 62 1.75 2.08 -4.15
N CYS A 63 0.51 1.60 -4.01
CA CYS A 63 0.02 0.44 -4.74
C CYS A 63 0.12 0.66 -6.25
N SER A 64 -0.37 1.80 -6.74
CA SER A 64 -0.30 2.16 -8.16
C SER A 64 1.14 2.20 -8.68
N TYR A 65 2.06 2.80 -7.92
CA TYR A 65 3.46 2.87 -8.27
C TYR A 65 4.13 1.50 -8.34
N ILE A 66 3.95 0.65 -7.32
CA ILE A 66 4.54 -0.71 -7.27
C ILE A 66 4.05 -1.56 -8.44
N ILE A 67 2.75 -1.50 -8.76
CA ILE A 67 2.18 -2.30 -9.85
C ILE A 67 2.68 -1.78 -11.21
N SER A 68 2.62 -0.46 -11.44
CA SER A 68 3.00 0.13 -12.73
C SER A 68 4.50 0.05 -13.04
N SER A 69 5.35 0.20 -12.02
CA SER A 69 6.81 0.14 -12.17
C SER A 69 7.36 -1.29 -12.14
N GLY A 70 6.56 -2.25 -11.66
CA GLY A 70 7.04 -3.59 -11.38
C GLY A 70 8.00 -3.67 -10.18
N LEU A 71 8.14 -2.60 -9.38
CA LEU A 71 8.99 -2.55 -8.20
C LEU A 71 8.67 -3.69 -7.23
N VAL A 72 9.70 -4.27 -6.61
CA VAL A 72 9.57 -5.23 -5.52
C VAL A 72 10.30 -4.64 -4.34
N LEU A 73 9.54 -4.30 -3.30
CA LEU A 73 10.09 -3.79 -2.04
C LEU A 73 10.51 -4.96 -1.15
N LYS A 74 11.60 -4.77 -0.41
CA LYS A 74 12.12 -5.75 0.54
C LYS A 74 12.17 -5.17 1.95
N ASP A 75 12.33 -6.06 2.91
CA ASP A 75 12.57 -5.70 4.31
C ASP A 75 13.77 -4.75 4.44
N GLY A 76 13.58 -3.66 5.20
CA GLY A 76 14.61 -2.65 5.44
C GLY A 76 14.81 -1.63 4.32
N GLU A 77 14.06 -1.72 3.22
CA GLU A 77 14.06 -0.67 2.20
C GLU A 77 13.19 0.52 2.62
N SER A 78 13.27 1.61 1.84
CA SER A 78 12.41 2.78 2.02
C SER A 78 11.75 3.19 0.72
N ILE A 79 10.53 3.72 0.80
CA ILE A 79 9.82 4.30 -0.35
C ILE A 79 9.53 5.78 -0.08
N GLY A 80 9.56 6.59 -1.14
CA GLY A 80 9.19 7.99 -1.07
C GLY A 80 8.89 8.54 -2.45
N PHE A 81 8.06 9.59 -2.50
CA PHE A 81 7.72 10.29 -3.75
C PHE A 81 8.65 11.49 -4.04
N SER A 82 9.62 11.76 -3.16
CA SER A 82 10.70 12.74 -3.35
C SER A 82 12.01 12.22 -2.76
N ALA A 83 13.13 12.93 -2.98
CA ALA A 83 14.43 12.54 -2.43
C ALA A 83 14.50 12.66 -0.90
N GLU A 84 13.69 13.55 -0.33
CA GLU A 84 13.61 13.86 1.10
C GLU A 84 12.65 12.93 1.84
N GLN A 85 11.59 12.47 1.18
CA GLN A 85 10.61 11.57 1.78
C GLN A 85 11.16 10.14 1.81
N LYS A 86 11.17 9.52 2.99
CA LYS A 86 11.60 8.14 3.18
C LYS A 86 10.73 7.44 4.22
N TRP A 87 9.76 6.68 3.76
CA TRP A 87 8.95 5.79 4.59
C TRP A 87 9.63 4.44 4.69
N GLN A 88 9.91 4.01 5.92
CA GLN A 88 10.57 2.74 6.17
C GLN A 88 9.63 1.59 5.90
N ILE A 89 10.18 0.53 5.32
CA ILE A 89 9.48 -0.71 5.02
C ILE A 89 10.04 -1.82 5.91
N SER A 90 9.15 -2.58 6.53
CA SER A 90 9.51 -3.85 7.18
C SER A 90 8.62 -4.98 6.68
N HIS A 91 9.17 -6.20 6.59
CA HIS A 91 8.41 -7.38 6.21
C HIS A 91 8.16 -8.25 7.44
N SER A 92 6.90 -8.33 7.85
CA SER A 92 6.50 -9.03 9.07
C SER A 92 5.15 -9.72 8.91
N LYS A 93 4.75 -10.52 9.91
CA LYS A 93 3.44 -11.19 9.88
C LYS A 93 2.32 -10.16 9.70
N SER A 94 1.32 -10.52 8.91
CA SER A 94 0.15 -9.65 8.69
C SER A 94 -0.67 -9.53 9.97
N VAL A 95 -1.23 -8.34 10.19
CA VAL A 95 -2.18 -8.08 11.28
C VAL A 95 -3.62 -8.17 10.76
N TYR A 96 -3.88 -7.57 9.60
CA TYR A 96 -5.19 -7.48 8.96
C TYR A 96 -5.17 -7.97 7.51
N ALA A 97 -4.06 -7.79 6.78
CA ALA A 97 -3.93 -8.21 5.40
C ALA A 97 -4.17 -9.74 5.24
N PRO A 98 -4.85 -10.18 4.16
CA PRO A 98 -5.20 -11.59 3.95
C PRO A 98 -4.04 -12.40 3.35
N SER A 99 -2.88 -12.33 4.01
CA SER A 99 -1.63 -13.02 3.66
C SER A 99 -0.88 -13.39 4.94
N GLU A 100 0.03 -14.38 4.91
CA GLU A 100 0.82 -14.72 6.09
C GLU A 100 1.76 -13.56 6.50
N PHE A 101 2.33 -12.88 5.51
CA PHE A 101 3.22 -11.74 5.69
C PHE A 101 2.79 -10.56 4.84
N SER A 102 3.17 -9.36 5.28
CA SER A 102 2.93 -8.10 4.59
C SER A 102 4.03 -7.09 4.90
N LEU A 103 4.18 -6.14 4.00
CA LEU A 103 5.05 -4.98 4.18
C LEU A 103 4.36 -3.95 5.07
N LYS A 104 5.01 -3.54 6.16
CA LYS A 104 4.56 -2.44 7.00
C LYS A 104 5.22 -1.16 6.51
N ILE A 105 4.42 -0.13 6.25
CA ILE A 105 4.88 1.18 5.81
C ILE A 105 4.78 2.13 6.99
N ASP A 106 5.93 2.64 7.44
CA ASP A 106 5.99 3.68 8.47
C ASP A 106 5.84 5.06 7.81
N ILE A 107 4.61 5.57 7.85
CA ILE A 107 4.26 6.92 7.41
C ILE A 107 4.18 7.82 8.65
N SER A 108 5.28 8.54 8.89
CA SER A 108 5.46 9.55 9.93
C SER A 108 5.34 10.97 9.40
#